data_AF-A0A920H434-F1
#
_entry.id   AF-A0A920H434-F1
#
_cell.length_a   1.000
_cell.length_b   1.000
_cell.length_c   1.000
_cell.angle_alpha   90.00
_cell.angle_beta   90.00
_cell.angle_gamma   90.00
#
_symmetry.space_group_name_H-M   'P 1'
#
loop_
_entity.id
_entity.type
_entity.pdbx_description
1 polymer ?
#
loop_
_entity_poly.entity_id
_entity_poly.type
_entity_poly.pdbx_seq_one_letter_code
_entity_poly.pdbx_strand_id
1 'polypeptide(L)' 'MILVTGGAGFIGYNIVRRLNLMGHQNIIISDELNYKSAEINLKN' A
#
# COMPACT_ATOMS: atom_id res chain seq x y z
N MET A 1 9.21 -9.64 6.95
CA MET A 1 7.81 -9.64 6.48
C MET A 1 7.10 -8.48 7.15
N ILE A 2 6.53 -7.55 6.37
CA ILE A 2 5.81 -6.38 6.88
C ILE A 2 4.36 -6.48 6.41
N LEU A 3 3.40 -6.40 7.33
CA LEU A 3 1.98 -6.28 7.00
C LEU A 3 1.57 -4.81 7.08
N VAL A 4 1.00 -4.28 6.01
CA VAL A 4 0.42 -2.93 5.98
C VAL A 4 -1.08 -3.04 5.77
N THR A 5 -1.84 -2.74 6.83
CA THR A 5 -3.31 -2.62 6.75
C THR A 5 -3.68 -1.23 6.20
N GLY A 6 -4.71 -1.13 5.37
CA GLY A 6 -5.06 0.14 4.72
C GLY A 6 -4.00 0.60 3.69
N GLY A 7 -3.23 -0.34 3.15
CA GLY A 7 -2.06 -0.06 2.29
C GLY A 7 -2.39 0.50 0.90
N ALA A 8 -3.64 0.43 0.44
CA ALA A 8 -4.12 1.09 -0.78
C ALA A 8 -4.70 2.49 -0.49
N GLY A 9 -4.93 2.85 0.77
CA GLY A 9 -5.27 4.21 1.20
C GLY A 9 -4.13 5.22 1.02
N PHE A 10 -4.40 6.51 1.23
CA PHE A 10 -3.44 7.60 0.99
C PHE A 10 -2.11 7.44 1.77
N ILE A 11 -2.22 7.19 3.08
CA ILE A 11 -1.04 7.04 3.95
C ILE A 11 -0.38 5.69 3.69
N GLY A 12 -1.16 4.61 3.63
CA GLY A 12 -0.68 3.25 3.41
C GLY A 12 0.12 3.12 2.12
N TYR A 13 -0.36 3.72 1.03
CA TYR A 13 0.33 3.75 -0.25
C TYR A 13 1.73 4.39 -0.13
N ASN A 14 1.83 5.55 0.52
CA ASN A 14 3.12 6.24 0.67
C ASN A 14 4.08 5.48 1.58
N ILE A 15 3.58 4.79 2.61
CA ILE A 15 4.38 3.90 3.47
C ILE A 15 4.93 2.74 2.63
N VAL A 16 4.09 2.02 1.90
CA VAL A 16 4.52 0.90 1.03
C VAL A 16 5.52 1.39 0.00
N ARG A 17 5.25 2.53 -0.66
CA ARG A 17 6.17 3.14 -1.64
C ARG A 17 7.53 3.43 -1.01
N ARG A 18 7.57 3.99 0.20
CA ARG A 18 8.84 4.27 0.89
C ARG A 18 9.56 2.99 1.29
N LEU A 19 8.86 1.99 1.78
CA LEU A 19 9.44 0.69 2.14
C LEU A 19 10.06 -0.01 0.92
N ASN A 20 9.37 0.02 -0.23
CA ASN A 20 9.92 -0.46 -1.51
C ASN A 20 11.20 0.29 -1.89
N LEU A 21 11.21 1.63 -1.81
CA LEU A 21 12.40 2.45 -2.07
C LEU A 21 13.56 2.18 -1.11
N MET A 22 13.27 1.68 0.09
CA MET A 22 14.28 1.25 1.09
C MET A 22 14.77 -0.18 0.84
N GLY A 23 14.26 -0.89 -0.16
CA GLY A 23 14.68 -2.24 -0.52
C GLY A 23 13.92 -3.36 0.19
N HIS A 24 12.84 -3.05 0.91
CA HIS A 24 11.98 -4.09 1.48
C HIS A 24 11.13 -4.72 0.37
N GLN A 25 11.23 -6.05 0.21
CA GLN A 25 10.51 -6.79 -0.83
C GLN A 25 9.40 -7.69 -0.29
N ASN A 26 9.48 -8.08 0.99
CA ASN A 26 8.49 -8.95 1.62
C ASN A 26 7.46 -8.11 2.40
N ILE A 27 6.53 -7.49 1.65
CA ILE A 27 5.46 -6.63 2.14
C ILE A 27 4.12 -7.24 1.68
N ILE A 28 3.20 -7.44 2.63
CA ILE A 28 1.83 -7.85 2.37
C ILE A 28 0.92 -6.65 2.64
N ILE A 29 0.07 -6.32 1.68
CA ILE A 29 -0.92 -5.26 1.80
C ILE A 29 -2.27 -5.89 2.07
N SER A 30 -2.94 -5.47 3.14
CA SER A 30 -4.32 -5.85 3.46
C SER A 30 -5.18 -4.61 3.44
N ASP A 31 -6.13 -4.53 2.51
CA ASP A 31 -7.03 -3.39 2.42
C ASP A 31 -8.42 -3.84 1.96
N GLU A 32 -9.43 -3.04 2.28
CA GLU A 32 -10.80 -3.21 1.84
C GLU A 32 -11.08 -2.19 0.74
N LEU A 33 -11.22 -2.66 -0.50
CA LEU A 33 -11.29 -1.82 -1.70
C LEU A 33 -12.69 -1.25 -1.96
N ASN A 34 -13.37 -0.76 -0.92
CA ASN A 34 -14.75 -0.29 -1.02
C ASN A 34 -14.88 1.17 -1.49
N TYR A 35 -13.77 1.81 -1.89
CA TYR A 35 -13.74 3.22 -2.25
C TYR A 35 -12.86 3.49 -3.49
N LYS A 36 -13.36 4.36 -4.39
CA LYS A 36 -12.71 4.68 -5.68
C LYS A 36 -11.26 5.16 -5.55
N SER A 37 -10.90 5.85 -4.46
CA SER A 37 -9.54 6.38 -4.30
C SER A 37 -8.48 5.31 -4.08
N ALA A 38 -8.81 4.14 -3.52
CA ALA A 38 -7.87 3.02 -3.44
C ALA A 38 -7.54 2.46 -4.83
N GLU A 39 -8.54 2.36 -5.71
CA GLU A 39 -8.32 1.87 -7.08
C GLU A 39 -7.34 2.75 -7.87
N ILE A 40 -7.37 4.08 -7.65
CA ILE A 40 -6.46 5.01 -8.32
C ILE A 40 -5.02 4.79 -7.84
N ASN A 41 -4.82 4.57 -6.54
CA ASN A 41 -3.49 4.36 -5.95
C ASN A 41 -2.86 3.02 -6.37
N LEU A 42 -3.66 2.02 -6.73
CA LEU A 42 -3.19 0.71 -7.17
C LEU A 42 -2.85 0.65 -8.67
N LYS A 43 -3.30 1.62 -9.47
CA LYS A 43 -3.07 1.68 -10.92
C LYS A 43 -1.79 2.42 -11.34
N ASN A 44 -1.12 3.08 -10.39
CA ASN A 44 0.11 3.86 -10.59
C ASN A 44 1.30 3.21 -9.90
#